data_AF-T1B3G5-F1
#
_entry.id   AF-T1B3G5-F1
#
_cell.length_a   1.000
_cell.length_b   1.000
_cell.length_c   1.000
_cell.angle_alpha   90.00
_cell.angle_beta   90.00
_cell.angle_gamma   90.00
#
_symmetry.space_group_name_H-M   'P 1'
#
loop_
_entity.id
_entity.type
_entity.pdbx_description
1 polymer ?
#
loop_
_entity_poly.entity_id
_entity_poly.type
_entity_poly.pdbx_seq_one_letter_code
_entity_poly.pdbx_strand_id
1 'polypeptide(L)'
;MLTTGTPTGLARVRQLFGQRVHHTYLPYDLPGVVRRFFARTRPRLGVIAETEIWPNLYTTAGRQRVPLMIVNARLSERSMRGFAILPGVRLISAALEAVVQVLAQSEADAERYRRLGARPSACAWSAI
;
A
#
# COMPACT_ATOMS: atom_id res chain seq x y z
N MET A 1 5.61 11.18 -8.43
CA MET A 1 6.34 10.00 -8.92
C MET A 1 5.38 8.82 -8.89
N LEU A 2 5.45 7.93 -9.88
CA LEU A 2 4.65 6.71 -9.94
C LEU A 2 5.57 5.49 -9.96
N THR A 3 5.23 4.46 -9.19
CA THR A 3 5.98 3.20 -9.18
C THR A 3 5.15 2.06 -9.71
N THR A 4 5.80 1.10 -10.37
CA THR A 4 5.15 -0.15 -10.79
C THR A 4 6.08 -1.33 -10.47
N GLY A 5 5.52 -2.53 -10.32
CA GLY A 5 6.29 -3.76 -10.10
C GLY A 5 6.67 -4.51 -11.39
N THR A 6 6.06 -4.16 -12.54
CA THR A 6 6.18 -4.97 -13.77
C THR A 6 6.46 -4.13 -15.04
N PRO A 7 7.06 -4.74 -16.08
CA PRO A 7 7.23 -4.11 -17.38
C PRO A 7 5.91 -3.68 -18.04
N THR A 8 4.85 -4.47 -17.87
CA THR A 8 3.50 -4.13 -18.37
C THR A 8 2.98 -2.87 -17.70
N GLY A 9 3.19 -2.73 -16.38
CA GLY A 9 2.86 -1.50 -15.65
C GLY A 9 3.62 -0.29 -16.21
N LEU A 10 4.93 -0.41 -16.46
CA LEU A 10 5.72 0.65 -17.09
C LEU A 10 5.19 1.03 -18.47
N ALA A 11 4.86 0.05 -19.31
CA ALA A 11 4.30 0.30 -20.64
C ALA A 11 2.98 1.10 -20.55
N ARG A 12 2.11 0.74 -19.60
CA ARG A 12 0.86 1.46 -19.34
C ARG A 12 1.09 2.89 -18.86
N VAL A 13 2.06 3.11 -17.96
CA VAL A 13 2.43 4.45 -17.49
C VAL A 13 2.92 5.32 -18.65
N ARG A 14 3.79 4.78 -19.51
CA ARG A 14 4.28 5.49 -20.70
C ARG A 14 3.14 5.84 -21.66
N GLN A 15 2.22 4.91 -21.90
CA GLN A 15 1.07 5.15 -22.78
C GLN A 15 0.15 6.26 -22.24
N LEU A 16 -0.16 6.24 -20.95
CA LEU A 16 -1.11 7.19 -20.36
C LEU A 16 -0.49 8.56 -20.08
N PHE A 17 0.77 8.58 -19.60
CA PHE A 17 1.37 9.78 -19.04
C PHE A 17 2.56 10.32 -19.85
N GLY A 18 3.12 9.55 -20.78
CA GLY A 18 4.31 9.95 -21.53
C GLY A 18 5.46 10.30 -20.58
N GLN A 19 5.97 11.52 -20.68
CA GLN A 19 7.01 12.06 -19.79
C GLN A 19 6.47 12.97 -18.68
N ARG A 20 5.14 13.11 -18.52
CA ARG A 20 4.52 14.01 -17.54
C ARG A 20 4.69 13.56 -16.09
N VAL A 21 5.08 12.29 -15.89
CA VAL A 21 5.30 11.72 -14.56
C VAL A 21 6.68 11.08 -14.50
N HIS A 22 7.39 11.32 -13.40
CA HIS A 22 8.58 10.55 -13.09
C HIS A 22 8.18 9.13 -12.68
N HIS A 23 8.69 8.12 -13.38
CA HIS A 23 8.45 6.71 -13.10
C HIS A 23 9.73 6.02 -12.65
N THR A 24 9.59 5.10 -11.70
CA THR A 24 10.64 4.15 -11.32
C THR A 24 10.01 2.83 -10.91
N TYR A 25 10.78 1.74 -10.84
CA TYR A 25 10.25 0.49 -10.28
C TYR A 25 10.10 0.60 -8.77
N LEU A 26 9.06 -0.02 -8.22
CA LEU A 26 8.89 -0.13 -6.78
C LEU A 26 10.10 -0.91 -6.19
N PRO A 27 10.71 -0.48 -5.08
CA PRO A 27 11.78 -1.24 -4.45
C PRO A 27 11.24 -2.58 -3.92
N TYR A 28 12.09 -3.62 -3.94
CA TYR A 28 11.81 -4.84 -3.19
C TYR A 28 11.62 -4.54 -1.70
N ASP A 29 10.77 -5.31 -0.99
CA ASP A 29 10.41 -5.08 0.42
C ASP A 29 11.52 -5.46 1.41
N LEU A 30 12.72 -4.92 1.21
CA LEU A 30 13.86 -5.14 2.06
C LEU A 30 14.12 -3.88 2.88
N PRO A 31 14.34 -3.97 4.21
CA PRO A 31 14.45 -2.80 5.09
C PRO A 31 15.40 -1.71 4.58
N GLY A 32 16.60 -2.11 4.11
CA GLY A 32 17.60 -1.17 3.60
C GLY A 32 17.23 -0.54 2.25
N VAL A 33 16.59 -1.30 1.36
CA VAL A 33 16.21 -0.83 0.02
C VAL A 33 15.06 0.16 0.11
N VAL A 34 14.04 -0.16 0.90
CA VAL A 34 12.91 0.74 1.18
C VAL A 34 13.39 2.01 1.87
N ARG A 35 14.23 1.91 2.91
CA ARG A 35 14.76 3.09 3.61
C ARG A 35 15.49 4.03 2.66
N ARG A 36 16.33 3.49 1.77
CA ARG A 36 17.05 4.28 0.75
C ARG A 36 16.08 4.92 -0.25
N PHE A 37 15.04 4.19 -0.66
CA PHE A 37 14.01 4.72 -1.55
C PHE A 37 13.32 5.95 -0.95
N PHE A 38 12.84 5.86 0.30
CA PHE A 38 12.23 7.00 0.99
C PHE A 38 13.23 8.15 1.21
N ALA A 39 14.47 7.88 1.59
CA ALA A 39 15.49 8.92 1.79
C ALA A 39 15.78 9.73 0.50
N ARG A 40 15.76 9.06 -0.66
CA ARG A 40 15.99 9.68 -1.98
C ARG A 40 14.77 10.42 -2.50
N THR A 41 13.58 9.87 -2.30
CA THR A 41 12.35 10.37 -2.93
C THR A 41 11.57 11.33 -2.05
N ARG A 42 11.78 11.26 -0.72
CA ARG A 42 11.17 12.11 0.32
C ARG A 42 9.66 12.34 0.08
N PRO A 43 8.87 11.26 -0.07
CA PRO A 43 7.46 11.39 -0.40
C PRO A 43 6.72 12.07 0.76
N ARG A 44 5.73 12.91 0.43
CA ARG A 44 4.83 13.54 1.41
C ARG A 44 3.56 12.73 1.67
N LEU A 45 3.24 11.81 0.76
CA LEU A 45 2.08 10.91 0.79
C LEU A 45 2.42 9.69 -0.07
N GLY A 46 2.08 8.50 0.39
CA GLY A 46 2.07 7.29 -0.43
C GLY A 46 0.63 6.91 -0.80
N VAL A 47 0.38 6.63 -2.07
CA VAL A 47 -0.90 6.11 -2.56
C VAL A 47 -0.65 4.72 -3.12
N ILE A 48 -1.22 3.71 -2.47
CA ILE A 48 -1.05 2.30 -2.80
C ILE A 48 -2.31 1.82 -3.50
N ALA A 49 -2.16 1.22 -4.68
CA ALA A 49 -3.29 0.64 -5.39
C ALA A 49 -3.51 -0.81 -4.98
N GLU A 50 -4.79 -1.20 -4.88
CA GLU A 50 -5.22 -2.59 -4.68
C GLU A 50 -4.76 -3.19 -3.34
N THR A 51 -3.90 -4.22 -3.39
CA THR A 51 -3.56 -5.08 -2.24
C THR A 51 -2.05 -5.27 -2.07
N GLU A 52 -1.26 -4.25 -2.41
CA GLU A 52 0.19 -4.27 -2.18
C GLU A 52 0.51 -3.91 -0.72
N ILE A 53 0.31 -4.86 0.21
CA ILE A 53 0.76 -4.71 1.60
C ILE A 53 2.20 -5.23 1.73
N TRP A 54 3.15 -4.30 1.72
CA TRP A 54 4.59 -4.55 1.80
C TRP A 54 5.08 -4.07 3.19
N PRO A 55 5.22 -4.96 4.19
CA PRO A 55 5.44 -4.55 5.58
C PRO A 55 6.60 -3.58 5.80
N ASN A 56 7.74 -3.76 5.12
CA ASN A 56 8.87 -2.84 5.29
C ASN A 56 8.58 -1.47 4.67
N LEU A 57 7.89 -1.40 3.53
CA LEU A 57 7.40 -0.16 2.93
C LEU A 57 6.51 0.63 3.89
N TYR A 58 5.53 -0.06 4.47
CA TYR A 58 4.52 0.57 5.33
C TYR A 58 5.09 1.00 6.67
N THR A 59 5.85 0.13 7.33
CA THR A 59 6.52 0.47 8.59
C THR A 59 7.57 1.57 8.41
N THR A 60 8.27 1.61 7.26
CA THR A 60 9.19 2.70 6.95
C THR A 60 8.44 4.02 6.72
N ALA A 61 7.30 3.99 6.04
CA ALA A 61 6.44 5.17 5.88
C ALA A 61 6.01 5.72 7.24
N GLY A 62 5.53 4.86 8.15
CA GLY A 62 5.16 5.26 9.52
C GLY A 62 6.34 5.88 10.29
N ARG A 63 7.51 5.23 10.28
CA ARG A 63 8.74 5.74 10.92
C ARG A 63 9.19 7.09 10.36
N GLN A 64 8.96 7.34 9.07
CA GLN A 64 9.28 8.61 8.42
C GLN A 64 8.12 9.61 8.43
N ARG A 65 7.01 9.28 9.12
CA ARG A 65 5.78 10.10 9.19
C ARG A 65 5.20 10.45 7.82
N VAL A 66 5.33 9.52 6.87
CA VAL A 66 4.70 9.63 5.56
C VAL A 66 3.34 8.92 5.63
N PRO A 67 2.21 9.65 5.54
CA PRO A 67 0.89 9.03 5.55
C PRO A 67 0.71 8.16 4.30
N LEU A 68 -0.02 7.06 4.45
CA LEU A 68 -0.38 6.16 3.35
C LEU A 68 -1.88 6.14 3.12
N MET A 69 -2.28 6.09 1.85
CA MET A 69 -3.65 5.81 1.44
C MET A 69 -3.67 4.55 0.59
N ILE A 70 -4.64 3.67 0.83
CA ILE A 70 -4.90 2.52 -0.04
C ILE A 70 -6.13 2.86 -0.87
N VAL A 71 -5.98 2.82 -2.19
CA VAL A 71 -7.05 3.12 -3.15
C VAL A 71 -7.43 1.87 -3.91
N ASN A 72 -8.69 1.80 -4.33
CA ASN A 72 -9.22 0.65 -5.05
C ASN A 72 -9.01 -0.66 -4.26
N ALA A 73 -9.06 -0.57 -2.93
CA ALA A 73 -8.62 -1.62 -2.04
C ALA A 73 -9.51 -2.87 -2.21
N ARG A 74 -8.87 -4.01 -2.45
CA ARG A 74 -9.50 -5.32 -2.56
C ARG A 74 -8.75 -6.26 -1.66
N LEU A 75 -9.43 -7.17 -0.98
CA LEU A 75 -8.75 -8.15 -0.15
C LEU A 75 -9.52 -9.45 -0.16
N SER A 76 -8.92 -10.51 -0.70
CA SER A 76 -9.58 -11.81 -0.78
C SER A 76 -9.51 -12.56 0.55
N GLU A 77 -10.45 -13.50 0.77
CA GLU A 77 -10.39 -14.44 1.90
C GLU A 77 -9.08 -15.27 1.90
N ARG A 78 -8.54 -15.57 0.71
CA ARG A 78 -7.25 -16.27 0.59
C ARG A 78 -6.11 -15.42 1.13
N SER A 79 -6.06 -14.15 0.78
CA SER A 79 -5.07 -13.19 1.27
C SER A 79 -5.20 -13.01 2.78
N MET A 80 -6.44 -12.91 3.29
CA MET A 80 -6.72 -12.86 4.72
C MET A 80 -6.11 -14.04 5.47
N ARG A 81 -6.27 -15.27 4.96
CA ARG A 81 -5.67 -16.46 5.60
C ARG A 81 -4.15 -16.42 5.62
N GLY A 82 -3.52 -15.89 4.57
CA GLY A 82 -2.06 -15.72 4.53
C GLY A 82 -1.56 -14.74 5.60
N PHE A 83 -2.32 -13.67 5.86
CA PHE A 83 -2.01 -12.71 6.92
C PHE A 83 -2.42 -13.17 8.31
N ALA A 84 -3.40 -14.08 8.43
CA ALA A 84 -3.98 -14.54 9.68
C ALA A 84 -3.06 -15.44 10.55
N ILE A 85 -1.85 -15.76 10.09
CA ILE A 85 -0.87 -16.48 10.91
C ILE A 85 -0.35 -15.52 11.98
N LEU A 86 -0.30 -15.92 13.26
CA LEU A 86 0.02 -15.08 14.43
C LEU A 86 1.15 -14.04 14.24
N PRO A 87 2.34 -14.40 13.71
CA PRO A 87 3.39 -13.43 13.42
C PRO A 87 3.02 -12.46 12.29
N GLY A 88 2.31 -12.95 11.27
CA GLY A 88 1.79 -12.18 10.15
C GLY A 88 0.75 -11.14 10.57
N VAL A 89 -0.19 -11.48 11.47
CA VAL A 89 -1.23 -10.53 11.93
C VAL A 89 -0.58 -9.31 12.60
N ARG A 90 0.37 -9.54 13.51
CA ARG A 90 1.06 -8.43 14.20
C ARG A 90 1.87 -7.56 13.23
N LEU A 91 2.57 -8.19 12.29
CA LEU A 91 3.36 -7.48 11.29
C LEU A 91 2.49 -6.60 10.37
N ILE A 92 1.36 -7.14 9.91
CA ILE A 92 0.44 -6.44 9.02
C ILE A 92 -0.32 -5.35 9.77
N SER A 93 -0.77 -5.61 10.99
CA SER A 93 -1.41 -4.59 11.83
C SER A 93 -0.45 -3.41 12.07
N ALA A 94 0.81 -3.67 12.39
CA ALA A 94 1.82 -2.62 12.56
C ALA A 94 2.11 -1.86 11.25
N ALA A 95 2.11 -2.56 10.11
CA ALA A 95 2.22 -1.92 8.80
C ALA A 95 1.05 -0.96 8.54
N LEU A 96 -0.17 -1.34 8.91
CA LEU A 96 -1.37 -0.53 8.66
C LEU A 96 -1.46 0.73 9.55
N GLU A 97 -0.63 0.90 10.57
CA GLU A 97 -0.62 2.11 11.42
C GLU A 97 -0.38 3.40 10.63
N ALA A 98 0.45 3.35 9.58
CA ALA A 98 0.74 4.49 8.72
C ALA A 98 -0.40 4.84 7.76
N VAL A 99 -1.41 3.97 7.65
CA VAL A 99 -2.53 4.14 6.73
C VAL A 99 -3.55 5.09 7.35
N VAL A 100 -3.77 6.21 6.67
CA VAL A 100 -4.74 7.25 7.06
C VAL A 100 -6.09 7.09 6.37
N GLN A 101 -6.13 6.40 5.23
CA GLN A 101 -7.36 6.11 4.50
C GLN A 101 -7.25 4.79 3.74
N VAL A 102 -8.30 3.98 3.80
CA VAL A 102 -8.56 2.84 2.94
C VAL A 102 -9.84 3.14 2.16
N LEU A 103 -9.74 3.21 0.83
CA LEU A 103 -10.87 3.34 -0.08
C LEU A 103 -11.12 1.98 -0.71
N ALA A 104 -11.96 1.19 -0.04
CA ALA A 104 -12.33 -0.16 -0.46
C ALA A 104 -13.42 -0.13 -1.54
N GLN A 105 -13.42 -1.16 -2.38
CA GLN A 105 -14.44 -1.29 -3.44
C GLN A 105 -15.76 -1.87 -2.94
N SER A 106 -15.72 -2.60 -1.84
CA SER A 106 -16.89 -3.18 -1.21
C SER A 106 -16.81 -3.00 0.30
N GLU A 107 -17.97 -3.06 0.95
CA GLU A 107 -18.03 -3.10 2.42
C GLU A 107 -17.28 -4.32 2.98
N ALA A 108 -17.38 -5.48 2.32
CA ALA A 108 -16.66 -6.68 2.71
C ALA A 108 -15.14 -6.50 2.68
N ASP A 109 -14.60 -5.80 1.68
CA ASP A 109 -13.18 -5.46 1.62
C ASP A 109 -12.78 -4.50 2.74
N ALA A 110 -13.59 -3.47 3.00
CA ALA A 110 -13.35 -2.54 4.12
C ALA A 110 -13.29 -3.29 5.46
N GLU A 111 -14.22 -4.22 5.69
CA GLU A 111 -14.25 -5.02 6.91
C GLU A 111 -13.04 -5.93 7.06
N ARG A 112 -12.56 -6.54 5.97
CA ARG A 112 -11.31 -7.33 6.00
C ARG A 112 -10.10 -6.47 6.38
N TYR A 113 -10.01 -5.23 5.88
CA TYR A 113 -8.93 -4.32 6.30
C TYR A 113 -9.03 -3.94 7.78
N ARG A 114 -10.23 -3.70 8.32
CA ARG A 114 -10.44 -3.47 9.75
C ARG A 114 -9.95 -4.65 10.58
N ARG A 115 -10.32 -5.87 10.17
CA ARG A 115 -9.88 -7.12 10.81
C ARG A 115 -8.36 -7.34 10.74
N LEU A 116 -7.68 -6.80 9.73
CA LEU A 116 -6.21 -6.82 9.64
C LEU A 116 -5.51 -5.78 10.51
N GLY A 117 -6.25 -4.85 11.12
CA GLY A 117 -5.71 -3.81 12.00
C GLY A 117 -5.75 -2.40 11.42
N ALA A 118 -6.41 -2.16 10.28
CA ALA A 118 -6.68 -0.80 9.84
C ALA A 118 -7.67 -0.11 10.80
N ARG A 119 -7.46 1.18 11.06
CA ARG A 119 -8.36 1.97 11.92
C ARG A 119 -9.78 1.99 11.33
N PRO A 120 -10.85 1.68 12.09
CA PRO A 120 -12.21 1.66 11.57
C PRO A 120 -12.64 2.96 10.89
N SER A 121 -12.27 4.11 11.47
CA SER A 121 -12.56 5.44 10.92
C SER A 121 -11.79 5.78 9.65
N ALA A 122 -10.69 5.07 9.35
CA ALA A 122 -9.92 5.23 8.13
C ALA A 122 -10.48 4.38 6.98
N CYS A 123 -11.41 3.45 7.24
CA CYS A 123 -11.95 2.54 6.23
C CYS A 123 -13.28 3.03 5.68
N ALA A 124 -13.26 3.55 4.45
CA ALA A 124 -14.43 3.88 3.67
C ALA A 124 -14.61 2.89 2.51
N TRP A 125 -15.84 2.75 2.05
CA TRP A 125 -16.17 1.99 0.84
C TRP A 125 -17.05 2.82 -0.08
N SER A 126 -16.92 2.60 -1.38
CA SER A 126 -17.81 3.15 -2.39
C SER A 126 -17.95 2.11 -3.49
N ALA A 127 -19.19 1.83 -3.92
CA ALA A 127 -19.39 1.18 -5.20
C ALA A 127 -18.92 2.17 -6.29
N ILE A 128 -17.89 1.79 -7.04
CA ILE A 128 -17.42 2.52 -8.22
C ILE A 128 -18.04 1.86 -9.44
#